data_AF-A0A937VAM3-F1
#
_entry.id   AF-A0A937VAM3-F1
#
_cell.length_a   1.000
_cell.length_b   1.000
_cell.length_c   1.000
_cell.angle_alpha   90.00
_cell.angle_beta   90.00
_cell.angle_gamma   90.00
#
_symmetry.space_group_name_H-M   'P 1'
#
loop_
_entity.id
_entity.type
_entity.pdbx_description
1 polymer ?
#
loop_
_entity_poly.entity_id
_entity_poly.type
_entity_poly.pdbx_seq_one_letter_code
_entity_poly.pdbx_strand_id
1 'polypeptide(L)'
;MTEPLDEVLTFAERAYVRMQAEQLIRQCLDRGDSSAFNALMENLVLAGASSLGVLREIQDELQAARTHLGREGLNVRQDLVQALSEFGVQLPQLLSAEAPDAFRQICRQGLSHDAARAASHRLEAEDERLLQEICSEAGHRVTGIARRLALLKRMQRLVGDWQEGLLFEALQARETVVNPRRPSTPQ
;
A
#
# COMPACT_ATOMS: atom_id res chain seq x y z
N MET A 1 -13.23 -5.80 36.85
CA MET A 1 -13.10 -7.08 36.13
C MET A 1 -13.88 -6.89 34.86
N THR A 2 -13.22 -6.80 33.71
CA THR A 2 -13.90 -6.74 32.40
C THR A 2 -14.63 -8.05 32.18
N GLU A 3 -15.91 -7.98 31.81
CA GLU A 3 -16.71 -9.17 31.58
C GLU A 3 -16.26 -9.84 30.28
N PRO A 4 -16.22 -11.18 30.19
CA PRO A 4 -15.80 -11.90 28.98
C PRO A 4 -16.59 -11.50 27.72
N LEU A 5 -17.83 -11.01 27.89
CA LEU A 5 -18.68 -10.51 26.82
C LEU A 5 -18.16 -9.19 26.23
N ASP A 6 -17.63 -8.28 27.05
CA ASP A 6 -17.05 -7.01 26.58
C ASP A 6 -15.81 -7.25 25.72
N GLU A 7 -15.00 -8.25 26.07
CA GLU A 7 -13.82 -8.62 25.29
C GLU A 7 -14.20 -9.20 23.92
N VAL A 8 -15.25 -10.03 23.87
CA VAL A 8 -15.77 -10.60 22.61
C VAL A 8 -16.39 -9.52 21.73
N LEU A 9 -17.16 -8.59 22.31
CA LEU A 9 -17.76 -7.47 21.59
C LEU A 9 -16.68 -6.53 21.02
N THR A 10 -15.68 -6.17 21.82
CA THR A 10 -14.56 -5.34 21.37
C THR A 10 -13.77 -6.01 20.24
N PHE A 11 -13.57 -7.33 20.32
CA PHE A 11 -12.93 -8.10 19.25
C PHE A 11 -13.77 -8.08 17.96
N ALA A 12 -15.08 -8.32 18.07
CA ALA A 12 -15.98 -8.33 16.92
C ALA A 12 -16.06 -6.95 16.24
N GLU A 13 -16.09 -5.87 17.02
CA GLU A 13 -16.07 -4.51 16.50
C GLU A 13 -14.78 -4.21 15.73
N ARG A 14 -13.62 -4.58 16.28
CA ARG A 14 -12.34 -4.43 15.57
C ARG A 14 -12.30 -5.24 14.28
N ALA A 15 -12.75 -6.50 14.31
CA ALA A 15 -12.81 -7.34 13.12
C ALA A 15 -13.72 -6.73 12.04
N TYR A 16 -14.87 -6.18 12.44
CA TYR A 16 -15.77 -5.49 11.52
C TYR A 16 -15.13 -4.24 10.90
N VAL A 17 -14.46 -3.40 11.71
CA VAL A 17 -13.75 -2.22 11.24
C VAL A 17 -12.66 -2.59 10.24
N ARG A 18 -11.86 -3.60 10.54
CA ARG A 18 -10.80 -4.10 9.64
C ARG A 18 -11.37 -4.56 8.30
N MET A 19 -12.46 -5.34 8.32
CA MET A 19 -13.13 -5.79 7.10
C MET A 19 -13.63 -4.61 6.26
N GLN A 20 -14.26 -3.61 6.87
CA GLN A 20 -14.72 -2.41 6.18
C GLN A 20 -13.56 -1.60 5.59
N ALA A 21 -12.48 -1.45 6.35
CA ALA A 21 -11.26 -0.78 5.90
C ALA A 21 -10.64 -1.51 4.70
N GLU A 22 -10.50 -2.83 4.77
CA GLU A 22 -9.98 -3.66 3.67
C GLU A 22 -10.82 -3.48 2.39
N GLN A 23 -12.15 -3.54 2.50
CA GLN A 23 -13.06 -3.36 1.37
C GLN A 23 -12.92 -1.98 0.74
N LEU A 24 -12.86 -0.92 1.56
CA LEU A 24 -12.70 0.44 1.08
C LEU A 24 -11.35 0.65 0.40
N ILE A 25 -10.26 0.16 1.02
CA ILE A 25 -8.91 0.22 0.44
C ILE A 25 -8.90 -0.48 -0.91
N ARG A 26 -9.47 -1.68 -1.01
CA ARG A 26 -9.55 -2.42 -2.27
C ARG A 26 -10.31 -1.64 -3.35
N GLN A 27 -11.48 -1.09 -3.03
CA GLN A 27 -12.23 -0.26 -3.97
C GLN A 27 -11.43 0.95 -4.47
N CYS A 28 -10.68 1.60 -3.58
CA CYS A 28 -9.81 2.72 -3.94
C CYS A 28 -8.68 2.27 -4.87
N LEU A 29 -8.08 1.11 -4.62
CA LEU A 29 -7.03 0.55 -5.49
C LEU A 29 -7.56 0.15 -6.87
N ASP A 30 -8.75 -0.44 -6.93
CA ASP A 30 -9.40 -0.86 -8.19
C ASP A 30 -9.77 0.37 -9.05
N ARG A 31 -10.25 1.45 -8.41
CA ARG A 31 -10.62 2.70 -9.11
C ARG A 31 -9.43 3.62 -9.38
N GLY A 32 -8.32 3.45 -8.66
CA GLY A 32 -7.18 4.37 -8.71
C GLY A 32 -7.44 5.74 -8.07
N ASP A 33 -8.46 5.85 -7.23
CA ASP A 33 -8.94 7.09 -6.61
C ASP A 33 -9.13 6.88 -5.09
N SER A 34 -8.83 7.90 -4.30
CA SER A 34 -8.94 7.88 -2.83
C SER A 34 -10.05 8.78 -2.29
N SER A 35 -10.96 9.28 -3.12
CA SER A 35 -12.04 10.18 -2.69
C SER A 35 -12.91 9.60 -1.55
N ALA A 36 -13.36 8.35 -1.68
CA ALA A 36 -14.16 7.67 -0.67
C ALA A 36 -13.37 7.47 0.64
N PHE A 37 -12.06 7.18 0.52
CA PHE A 37 -11.17 7.09 1.67
C PHE A 37 -11.01 8.43 2.38
N ASN A 38 -10.83 9.52 1.63
CA ASN A 38 -10.72 10.86 2.19
C ASN A 38 -11.99 11.27 2.95
N ALA A 39 -13.18 10.97 2.40
CA ALA A 39 -14.44 11.25 3.08
C ALA A 39 -14.60 10.45 4.40
N LEU A 40 -14.16 9.19 4.44
CA LEU A 40 -14.09 8.44 5.70
C LEU A 40 -13.15 9.13 6.69
N MET A 41 -11.96 9.52 6.24
CA MET A 41 -10.97 10.19 7.09
C MET A 41 -11.51 11.49 7.69
N GLU A 42 -12.22 12.31 6.91
CA GLU A 42 -12.88 13.52 7.42
C GLU A 42 -13.86 13.22 8.55
N ASN A 43 -14.69 12.17 8.40
CA ASN A 43 -15.62 11.76 9.45
C ASN A 43 -14.91 11.28 10.73
N LEU A 44 -13.81 10.53 10.58
CA LEU A 44 -13.02 10.05 11.71
C LEU A 44 -12.31 11.19 12.45
N VAL A 45 -11.83 12.18 11.70
CA VAL A 45 -11.24 13.40 12.28
C VAL A 45 -12.28 14.19 13.05
N LEU A 46 -13.49 14.36 12.52
CA LEU A 46 -14.59 15.02 13.21
C LEU A 46 -15.04 14.28 14.49
N ALA A 47 -14.90 12.95 14.53
CA ALA A 47 -15.13 12.15 15.73
C ALA A 47 -14.02 12.31 16.80
N GLY A 48 -12.93 12.99 16.47
CA GLY A 48 -11.86 13.35 17.40
C GLY A 48 -11.10 12.14 17.95
N ALA A 49 -10.52 12.28 19.14
CA ALA A 49 -9.67 11.27 19.77
C ALA A 49 -10.31 9.87 19.94
N SER A 50 -11.65 9.78 19.92
CA SER A 50 -12.36 8.50 19.98
C SER A 50 -12.11 7.60 18.76
N SER A 51 -11.75 8.19 17.62
CA SER A 51 -11.47 7.48 16.36
C SER A 51 -10.06 6.90 16.26
N LEU A 52 -9.16 7.22 17.21
CA LEU A 52 -7.75 6.77 17.17
C LEU A 52 -7.61 5.24 17.07
N GLY A 53 -8.51 4.48 17.71
CA GLY A 53 -8.55 3.03 17.58
C GLY A 53 -8.85 2.59 16.15
N VAL A 54 -9.88 3.17 15.53
CA VAL A 54 -10.28 2.90 14.14
C VAL A 54 -9.16 3.27 13.16
N LEU A 55 -8.52 4.42 13.35
CA LEU A 55 -7.39 4.85 12.53
C LEU A 55 -6.22 3.87 12.61
N ARG A 56 -5.96 3.26 13.77
CA ARG A 56 -4.92 2.24 13.93
C ARG A 56 -5.25 0.99 13.13
N GLU A 57 -6.48 0.49 13.22
CA GLU A 57 -6.93 -0.67 12.42
C GLU A 57 -6.82 -0.38 10.91
N ILE A 58 -7.19 0.82 10.46
CA ILE A 58 -7.03 1.24 9.05
C ILE A 58 -5.54 1.25 8.64
N GLN A 59 -4.66 1.75 9.51
CA GLN A 59 -3.22 1.77 9.25
C GLN A 59 -2.65 0.35 9.09
N ASP A 60 -3.08 -0.59 9.93
CA ASP A 60 -2.67 -1.99 9.85
C ASP A 60 -3.15 -2.63 8.53
N GLU A 61 -4.38 -2.36 8.10
CA GLU A 61 -4.90 -2.84 6.81
C GLU A 61 -4.17 -2.21 5.61
N LEU A 62 -3.84 -0.92 5.65
CA LEU A 62 -3.01 -0.28 4.62
C LEU A 62 -1.61 -0.93 4.54
N GLN A 63 -1.03 -1.27 5.69
CA GLN A 63 0.27 -1.94 5.76
C GLN A 63 0.20 -3.38 5.24
N ALA A 64 -0.88 -4.11 5.53
CA ALA A 64 -1.15 -5.43 4.99
C ALA A 64 -1.28 -5.38 3.46
N ALA A 65 -2.10 -4.48 2.93
CA ALA A 65 -2.28 -4.27 1.49
C ALA A 65 -0.97 -3.91 0.78
N ARG A 66 -0.13 -3.05 1.39
CA ARG A 66 1.19 -2.69 0.85
C ARG A 66 2.12 -3.89 0.78
N THR A 67 2.12 -4.72 1.82
CA THR A 67 2.92 -5.94 1.87
C THR A 67 2.47 -6.94 0.81
N HIS A 68 1.15 -7.08 0.63
CA HIS A 68 0.57 -7.94 -0.39
C HIS A 68 0.98 -7.50 -1.81
N LEU A 69 0.80 -6.21 -2.16
CA LEU A 69 1.24 -5.68 -3.45
C LEU A 69 2.76 -5.77 -3.66
N GLY A 70 3.54 -5.63 -2.59
CA GLY A 70 4.99 -5.86 -2.64
C GLY A 70 5.34 -7.31 -3.04
N ARG A 71 4.60 -8.29 -2.49
CA ARG A 71 4.73 -9.71 -2.87
C ARG A 71 4.24 -9.97 -4.30
N GLU A 72 3.12 -9.39 -4.72
CA GLU A 72 2.68 -9.46 -6.13
C GLU A 72 3.78 -8.96 -7.06
N GLY A 73 4.42 -7.82 -6.74
CA GLY A 73 5.50 -7.26 -7.55
C GLY A 73 6.75 -8.15 -7.58
N LEU A 74 7.06 -8.84 -6.49
CA LEU A 74 8.12 -9.86 -6.45
C LEU A 74 7.78 -11.06 -7.35
N ASN A 75 6.55 -11.55 -7.29
CA ASN A 75 6.11 -12.69 -8.09
C ASN A 75 6.17 -12.38 -9.59
N VAL A 76 5.72 -11.19 -10.02
CA VAL A 76 5.83 -10.76 -11.42
C VAL A 76 7.29 -10.79 -11.91
N ARG A 77 8.24 -10.42 -11.05
CA ARG A 77 9.67 -10.46 -11.38
C ARG A 77 10.21 -11.89 -11.51
N GLN A 78 9.79 -12.77 -10.61
CA GLN A 78 10.17 -14.18 -10.67
C GLN A 78 9.59 -14.86 -11.91
N ASP A 79 8.29 -14.65 -12.19
CA ASP A 79 7.61 -15.15 -13.38
C ASP A 79 8.32 -14.67 -14.66
N LEU A 80 8.68 -13.39 -14.72
CA LEU A 80 9.38 -12.81 -15.86
C LEU A 80 10.77 -13.43 -16.04
N VAL A 81 11.57 -13.55 -14.98
CA VAL A 81 12.91 -14.15 -15.06
C VAL A 81 12.83 -15.62 -15.50
N GLN A 82 11.84 -16.36 -14.99
CA GLN A 82 11.60 -17.74 -15.39
C GLN A 82 11.22 -17.82 -16.87
N ALA A 83 10.25 -17.03 -17.32
CA ALA A 83 9.81 -17.00 -18.71
C ALA A 83 10.96 -16.62 -19.66
N LEU A 84 11.76 -15.60 -19.32
CA LEU A 84 12.93 -15.21 -20.10
C LEU A 84 13.97 -16.33 -20.22
N SER A 85 14.15 -17.14 -19.16
CA SER A 85 15.11 -18.24 -19.16
C SER A 85 14.76 -19.36 -20.16
N GLU A 86 13.46 -19.53 -20.47
CA GLU A 86 12.99 -20.49 -21.48
C GLU A 86 13.45 -20.11 -22.89
N PHE A 87 13.62 -18.82 -23.14
CA PHE A 87 14.20 -18.27 -24.37
C PHE A 87 15.73 -18.15 -24.32
N GLY A 88 16.38 -18.69 -23.28
CA GLY A 88 17.83 -18.58 -23.07
C GLY A 88 18.31 -17.18 -22.64
N VAL A 89 17.39 -16.30 -22.25
CA VAL A 89 17.69 -14.95 -21.77
C VAL A 89 17.89 -14.97 -20.25
N GLN A 90 19.06 -14.55 -19.78
CA GLN A 90 19.36 -14.46 -18.35
C GLN A 90 19.50 -12.99 -17.92
N LEU A 91 18.54 -12.50 -17.12
CA LEU A 91 18.54 -11.14 -16.56
C LEU A 91 18.48 -11.17 -15.02
N PRO A 92 19.57 -11.62 -14.34
CA PRO A 92 19.59 -11.73 -12.88
C PRO A 92 19.40 -10.39 -12.15
N GLN A 93 19.71 -9.28 -12.85
CA GLN A 93 19.61 -7.91 -12.36
C GLN A 93 18.19 -7.53 -11.90
N LEU A 94 17.16 -8.16 -12.50
CA LEU A 94 15.75 -7.93 -12.15
C LEU A 94 15.41 -8.39 -10.73
N LEU A 95 16.12 -9.40 -10.22
CA LEU A 95 15.94 -9.92 -8.86
C LEU A 95 16.81 -9.17 -7.85
N SER A 96 17.97 -8.67 -8.28
CA SER A 96 18.93 -7.97 -7.43
C SER A 96 18.60 -6.49 -7.21
N ALA A 97 17.81 -5.88 -8.09
CA ALA A 97 17.40 -4.49 -7.93
C ALA A 97 16.42 -4.31 -6.76
N GLU A 98 16.72 -3.35 -5.88
CA GLU A 98 15.79 -2.88 -4.87
C GLU A 98 14.61 -2.13 -5.53
N ALA A 99 13.43 -2.16 -4.89
CA ALA A 99 12.35 -1.25 -5.28
C ALA A 99 12.77 0.17 -4.85
N PRO A 100 12.71 1.20 -5.72
CA PRO A 100 11.88 1.35 -6.93
C PRO A 100 12.58 1.08 -8.28
N ASP A 101 13.88 0.83 -8.29
CA ASP A 101 14.67 0.73 -9.53
C ASP A 101 14.32 -0.53 -10.33
N ALA A 102 14.00 -1.64 -9.65
CA ALA A 102 13.50 -2.86 -10.28
C ALA A 102 12.22 -2.63 -11.12
N PHE A 103 11.29 -1.82 -10.61
CA PHE A 103 10.05 -1.52 -11.32
C PHE A 103 10.32 -0.64 -12.55
N ARG A 104 11.26 0.31 -12.47
CA ARG A 104 11.64 1.17 -13.61
C ARG A 104 12.27 0.39 -14.76
N GLN A 105 13.03 -0.66 -14.45
CA GLN A 105 13.62 -1.54 -15.47
C GLN A 105 12.55 -2.30 -16.25
N ILE A 106 11.49 -2.75 -15.59
CA ILE A 106 10.41 -3.54 -16.20
C ILE A 106 9.39 -2.65 -16.93
N CYS A 107 9.11 -1.45 -16.41
CA CYS A 107 8.17 -0.49 -17.01
C CYS A 107 8.63 0.10 -18.36
N ARG A 108 9.84 -0.19 -18.85
CA ARG A 108 10.40 0.45 -20.05
C ARG A 108 10.56 -0.55 -21.20
N GLN A 109 10.48 -0.02 -22.43
CA GLN A 109 10.91 -0.70 -23.67
C GLN A 109 12.35 -1.24 -23.60
N GLY A 110 13.15 -0.76 -22.63
CA GLY A 110 14.49 -1.25 -22.34
C GLY A 110 14.53 -2.74 -22.03
N LEU A 111 13.57 -3.30 -21.29
CA LEU A 111 13.54 -4.73 -20.99
C LEU A 111 13.39 -5.57 -22.26
N SER A 112 12.44 -5.21 -23.13
CA SER A 112 12.24 -5.91 -24.41
C SER A 112 13.46 -5.83 -25.30
N HIS A 113 14.12 -4.66 -25.34
CA HIS A 113 15.35 -4.48 -26.10
C HIS A 113 16.54 -5.25 -25.50
N ASP A 114 16.67 -5.28 -24.18
CA ASP A 114 17.70 -6.03 -23.47
C ASP A 114 17.51 -7.54 -23.65
N ALA A 115 16.27 -8.02 -23.59
CA ALA A 115 15.92 -9.41 -23.85
C ALA A 115 16.18 -9.79 -25.32
N ALA A 116 15.77 -8.95 -26.27
CA ALA A 116 16.04 -9.17 -27.70
C ALA A 116 17.55 -9.16 -28.02
N ARG A 117 18.33 -8.26 -27.41
CA ARG A 117 19.80 -8.25 -27.54
C ARG A 117 20.44 -9.49 -26.92
N ALA A 118 19.96 -9.95 -25.77
CA ALA A 118 20.48 -11.16 -25.14
C ALA A 118 20.20 -12.41 -26.00
N ALA A 119 19.17 -12.37 -26.84
CA ALA A 119 18.73 -13.49 -27.65
C ALA A 119 19.02 -13.37 -29.15
N SER A 120 19.74 -12.32 -29.58
CA SER A 120 19.87 -11.84 -30.98
C SER A 120 20.46 -12.83 -32.00
N HIS A 121 20.84 -14.04 -31.60
CA HIS A 121 21.38 -15.08 -32.46
C HIS A 121 20.69 -16.45 -32.32
N ARG A 122 19.59 -16.54 -31.55
CA ARG A 122 18.98 -17.83 -31.17
C ARG A 122 17.47 -17.94 -31.38
N LEU A 123 16.76 -16.84 -31.58
CA LEU A 123 15.30 -16.85 -31.66
C LEU A 123 14.79 -16.80 -33.09
N GLU A 124 13.75 -17.57 -33.36
CA GLU A 124 12.92 -17.40 -34.54
C GLU A 124 12.01 -16.17 -34.39
N ALA A 125 11.46 -15.67 -35.50
CA ALA A 125 10.62 -14.47 -35.49
C ALA A 125 9.35 -14.63 -34.64
N GLU A 126 8.86 -15.86 -34.47
CA GLU A 126 7.71 -16.16 -33.60
C GLU A 126 8.10 -16.07 -32.12
N ASP A 127 9.25 -16.64 -31.74
CA ASP A 127 9.75 -16.55 -30.36
C ASP A 127 10.11 -15.11 -29.97
N GLU A 128 10.62 -14.30 -30.90
CA GLU A 128 10.89 -12.88 -30.66
C GLU A 128 9.60 -12.10 -30.35
N ARG A 129 8.50 -12.38 -31.06
CA ARG A 129 7.20 -11.77 -30.79
C ARG A 129 6.66 -12.19 -29.42
N LEU A 130 6.73 -13.47 -29.09
CA LEU A 130 6.29 -13.99 -27.80
C LEU A 130 7.09 -13.37 -26.64
N LEU A 131 8.41 -13.23 -26.81
CA LEU A 131 9.28 -12.56 -25.84
C LEU A 131 8.88 -11.10 -25.62
N GLN A 132 8.56 -10.37 -26.69
CA GLN A 132 8.08 -8.99 -26.61
C GLN A 132 6.73 -8.89 -25.88
N GLU A 133 5.81 -9.81 -26.15
CA GLU A 133 4.51 -9.88 -25.45
C GLU A 133 4.69 -10.15 -23.95
N ILE A 134 5.54 -11.11 -23.58
CA ILE A 134 5.85 -11.44 -22.18
C ILE A 134 6.44 -10.21 -21.45
N CYS A 135 7.41 -9.54 -22.07
CA CYS A 135 8.00 -8.33 -21.50
C CYS A 135 6.98 -7.19 -21.36
N SER A 136 6.13 -7.01 -22.37
CA SER A 136 5.07 -6.01 -22.37
C SER A 136 4.07 -6.27 -21.25
N GLU A 137 3.57 -7.50 -21.12
CA GLU A 137 2.61 -7.88 -20.08
C GLU A 137 3.20 -7.69 -18.68
N ALA A 138 4.45 -8.13 -18.46
CA ALA A 138 5.14 -7.88 -17.19
C ALA A 138 5.27 -6.37 -16.90
N GLY A 139 5.58 -5.56 -17.92
CA GLY A 139 5.59 -4.10 -17.86
C GLY A 139 4.26 -3.49 -17.42
N HIS A 140 3.15 -3.95 -18.00
CA HIS A 140 1.80 -3.51 -17.64
C HIS A 140 1.44 -3.89 -16.19
N ARG A 141 1.68 -5.15 -15.80
CA ARG A 141 1.42 -5.65 -14.44
C ARG A 141 2.20 -4.84 -13.39
N VAL A 142 3.50 -4.65 -13.61
CA VAL A 142 4.36 -3.86 -12.72
C VAL A 142 3.91 -2.41 -12.62
N THR A 143 3.53 -1.79 -13.74
CA THR A 143 3.03 -0.41 -13.76
C THR A 143 1.76 -0.28 -12.93
N GLY A 144 0.84 -1.24 -13.04
CA GLY A 144 -0.37 -1.30 -12.23
C GLY A 144 -0.07 -1.46 -10.74
N ILE A 145 0.87 -2.32 -10.36
CA ILE A 145 1.34 -2.48 -8.98
C ILE A 145 1.95 -1.18 -8.45
N ALA A 146 2.82 -0.52 -9.22
CA ALA A 146 3.47 0.72 -8.82
C ALA A 146 2.45 1.86 -8.58
N ARG A 147 1.43 1.98 -9.43
CA ARG A 147 0.34 2.96 -9.26
C ARG A 147 -0.44 2.70 -7.97
N ARG A 148 -0.82 1.44 -7.72
CA ARG A 148 -1.52 1.01 -6.50
C ARG A 148 -0.69 1.27 -5.23
N LEU A 149 0.61 0.96 -5.24
CA LEU A 149 1.54 1.27 -4.15
C LEU A 149 1.66 2.77 -3.88
N ALA A 150 1.72 3.60 -4.93
CA ALA A 150 1.77 5.05 -4.79
C ALA A 150 0.47 5.62 -4.18
N LEU A 151 -0.68 5.03 -4.49
CA LEU A 151 -1.96 5.38 -3.88
C LEU A 151 -2.00 4.96 -2.40
N LEU A 152 -1.60 3.73 -2.06
CA LEU A 152 -1.48 3.29 -0.66
C LEU A 152 -0.56 4.20 0.16
N LYS A 153 0.60 4.58 -0.38
CA LYS A 153 1.53 5.50 0.30
C LYS A 153 0.92 6.88 0.56
N ARG A 154 -0.03 7.33 -0.26
CA ARG A 154 -0.77 8.57 -0.01
C ARG A 154 -1.79 8.39 1.11
N MET A 155 -2.58 7.32 1.07
CA MET A 155 -3.53 6.99 2.14
C MET A 155 -2.83 6.81 3.50
N GLN A 156 -1.71 6.07 3.53
CA GLN A 156 -0.91 5.86 4.76
C GLN A 156 -0.40 7.17 5.37
N ARG A 157 0.04 8.12 4.55
CA ARG A 157 0.48 9.43 5.04
C ARG A 157 -0.70 10.19 5.65
N LEU A 158 -1.83 10.22 4.94
CA LEU A 158 -3.03 10.88 5.45
C LEU A 158 -3.47 10.33 6.80
N VAL A 159 -3.51 8.99 6.96
CA VAL A 159 -3.85 8.35 8.24
C VAL A 159 -2.83 8.72 9.32
N GLY A 160 -1.53 8.64 9.02
CA GLY A 160 -0.47 8.98 9.96
C GLY A 160 -0.55 10.43 10.45
N ASP A 161 -0.72 11.38 9.53
CA ASP A 161 -0.82 12.81 9.84
C ASP A 161 -2.00 13.09 10.81
N TRP A 162 -3.15 12.46 10.56
CA TRP A 162 -4.32 12.62 11.42
C TRP A 162 -4.19 11.88 12.76
N GLN A 163 -3.56 10.71 12.79
CA GLN A 163 -3.25 10.02 14.05
C GLN A 163 -2.38 10.88 14.97
N GLU A 164 -1.33 11.50 14.42
CA GLU A 164 -0.44 12.39 15.17
C GLU A 164 -1.20 13.61 15.71
N GLY A 165 -2.01 14.27 14.86
CA GLY A 165 -2.82 15.42 15.26
C GLY A 165 -3.83 15.10 16.37
N LEU A 166 -4.61 14.04 16.20
CA LEU A 166 -5.62 13.63 17.19
C LEU A 166 -4.99 13.13 18.50
N LEU A 167 -3.82 12.47 18.43
CA LEU A 167 -3.10 12.07 19.62
C LEU A 167 -2.62 13.29 20.42
N PHE A 168 -2.10 14.31 19.73
CA PHE A 168 -1.69 15.56 20.36
C PHE A 168 -2.87 16.25 21.05
N GLU A 169 -4.02 16.36 20.38
CA GLU A 169 -5.24 16.93 20.97
C GLU A 169 -5.71 16.15 22.21
N ALA A 170 -5.67 14.82 22.14
CA ALA A 170 -6.05 13.96 23.26
C ALA A 170 -5.15 14.16 24.49
N LEU A 171 -3.85 14.36 24.28
CA LEU A 171 -2.90 14.63 25.36
C LEU A 171 -3.12 16.01 25.99
N GLN A 172 -3.36 17.05 25.17
CA GLN A 172 -3.68 18.40 25.65
C GLN A 172 -4.99 18.45 26.46
N ALA A 173 -6.03 17.74 25.99
CA ALA A 173 -7.29 17.61 26.72
C ALA A 173 -7.10 16.94 28.09
N ARG A 174 -6.17 15.98 28.21
CA ARG A 174 -5.84 15.37 29.51
C ARG A 174 -5.07 16.31 30.43
N GLU A 175 -4.11 17.09 29.92
CA GLU A 175 -3.36 18.06 30.72
C GLU A 175 -4.25 19.18 31.27
N THR A 176 -5.19 19.69 30.46
CA THR A 176 -6.16 20.71 30.88
C THR A 176 -7.15 20.22 31.94
N VAL A 177 -7.54 18.95 31.91
CA VAL A 177 -8.39 18.33 32.94
C VAL A 177 -7.63 18.09 34.24
N VAL A 178 -6.34 17.73 34.17
CA VAL A 178 -5.51 17.45 35.35
C VAL A 178 -5.01 18.74 36.02
N ASN A 179 -4.86 19.83 35.28
CA ASN A 179 -4.35 21.10 35.80
C ASN A 179 -5.18 22.30 35.30
N PRO A 180 -6.41 22.49 35.81
CA PRO A 180 -7.21 23.65 35.43
C PRO A 180 -6.49 24.90 35.93
N ARG A 181 -5.95 25.70 35.02
CA ARG A 181 -5.34 27.00 35.35
C ARG A 181 -6.35 27.81 36.16
N ARG A 182 -6.03 28.08 37.43
CA ARG A 182 -6.84 28.96 38.29
C ARG A 182 -6.98 30.33 37.61
N PRO A 183 -8.18 30.92 37.54
CA PRO A 183 -8.32 32.29 37.07
C PRO A 183 -7.58 33.19 38.06
N SER A 184 -6.54 33.87 37.58
CA SER A 184 -5.91 34.97 38.29
C SER A 184 -6.92 36.11 38.39
N THR A 185 -7.55 36.25 39.56
CA THR A 185 -8.31 37.44 39.92
C THR A 185 -7.39 38.65 39.93
N PRO A 186 -7.65 39.68 39.10
CA PRO A 186 -6.96 40.95 39.23
C PRO A 186 -7.47 41.67 40.50
N GLN A 187 -6.54 42.15 41.32
CA GLN A 187 -6.79 43.05 42.46
C GLN A 187 -7.04 44.47 41.97
#